data_AF-A0A6N3C4R3-F1
#
_entry.id   AF-A0A6N3C4R3-F1
#
_cell.length_a   1.000
_cell.length_b   1.000
_cell.length_c   1.000
_cell.angle_alpha   90.00
_cell.angle_beta   90.00
_cell.angle_gamma   90.00
#
_symmetry.space_group_name_H-M   'P 1'
#
loop_
_entity.id
_entity.type
_entity.pdbx_description
1 polymer ?
#
loop_
_entity_poly.entity_id
_entity_poly.type
_entity_poly.pdbx_seq_one_letter_code
_entity_poly.pdbx_strand_id
1 'polypeptide(L)'
;MKFDKELWEKVTEFHGHKCPGIAMGFKMCEAVVLEMDVNTLEDEVICISENKTCPVDAVRFIFGCTEDNQKLEIRPSDNLAFSFFNKVNGEKLKVQLRELNKDKKMDKNECMNYILNANPFDLVVFSEPVFGF
;
A
#
# COMPACT_ATOMS: atom_id res chain seq x y z
N MET A 1 2.21 -7.46 12.26
CA MET A 1 0.75 -7.25 12.12
C MET A 1 0.16 -8.37 11.25
N LYS A 2 -1.10 -8.79 11.48
CA LYS A 2 -1.75 -9.83 10.64
C LYS A 2 -2.69 -9.18 9.63
N PHE A 3 -2.51 -9.47 8.34
CA PHE A 3 -3.40 -9.03 7.27
C PHE A 3 -4.60 -9.97 7.15
N ASP A 4 -5.65 -9.68 7.91
CA ASP A 4 -6.87 -10.47 7.93
C ASP A 4 -8.12 -9.62 7.73
N LYS A 5 -9.28 -10.28 7.81
CA LYS A 5 -10.58 -9.63 7.63
C LYS A 5 -10.81 -8.51 8.65
N GLU A 6 -10.34 -8.64 9.89
CA GLU A 6 -10.55 -7.60 10.90
C GLU A 6 -9.74 -6.34 10.56
N LEU A 7 -8.47 -6.50 10.16
CA LEU A 7 -7.67 -5.38 9.70
C LEU A 7 -8.26 -4.72 8.45
N TRP A 8 -8.74 -5.53 7.49
CA TRP A 8 -9.41 -5.03 6.30
C TRP A 8 -10.63 -4.17 6.62
N GLU A 9 -11.52 -4.62 7.51
CA GLU A 9 -12.70 -3.84 7.91
C GLU A 9 -12.29 -2.49 8.50
N LYS A 10 -11.30 -2.46 9.41
CA LYS A 10 -10.78 -1.21 10.01
C LYS A 10 -10.20 -0.25 8.97
N VAL A 11 -9.42 -0.75 8.01
CA VAL A 11 -8.87 0.06 6.91
C VAL A 11 -9.99 0.64 6.05
N THR A 12 -11.03 -0.14 5.77
CA THR A 12 -12.16 0.34 4.96
C THR A 12 -13.07 1.31 5.71
N GLU A 13 -13.20 1.17 7.03
CA GLU A 13 -13.91 2.13 7.88
C GLU A 13 -13.16 3.46 7.91
N PHE A 14 -11.84 3.44 8.07
CA PHE A 14 -10.99 4.64 7.97
C PHE A 14 -11.11 5.33 6.61
N HIS A 15 -11.12 4.56 5.52
CA HIS A 15 -11.32 5.09 4.16
C HIS A 15 -12.77 5.54 3.87
N GLY A 16 -13.74 5.01 4.60
CA GLY A 16 -15.17 5.32 4.50
C GLY A 16 -15.97 4.47 3.52
N HIS A 17 -15.34 3.61 2.71
CA HIS A 17 -16.04 2.65 1.85
C HIS A 17 -15.15 1.49 1.37
N LYS A 18 -15.76 0.47 0.78
CA LYS A 18 -15.06 -0.65 0.13
C LYS A 18 -15.00 -0.40 -1.38
N CYS A 19 -13.79 -0.40 -1.93
CA CYS A 19 -13.57 -0.27 -3.37
C CYS A 19 -12.31 -1.03 -3.82
N PRO A 20 -12.15 -1.31 -5.13
CA PRO A 20 -10.92 -1.92 -5.64
C PRO A 20 -9.66 -1.13 -5.29
N GLY A 21 -9.73 0.21 -5.25
CA GLY A 21 -8.58 1.06 -4.93
C GLY A 21 -8.05 0.82 -3.51
N ILE A 22 -8.90 0.83 -2.49
CA ILE A 22 -8.44 0.55 -1.13
C ILE A 22 -7.98 -0.91 -0.96
N ALA A 23 -8.56 -1.86 -1.71
CA ALA A 23 -8.05 -3.23 -1.76
C ALA A 23 -6.63 -3.33 -2.36
N MET A 24 -6.33 -2.58 -3.43
CA MET A 24 -4.98 -2.50 -4.00
C MET A 24 -4.00 -1.96 -2.95
N GLY A 25 -4.33 -0.84 -2.30
CA GLY A 25 -3.49 -0.26 -1.25
C GLY A 25 -3.24 -1.23 -0.09
N PHE A 26 -4.28 -1.92 0.37
CA PHE A 26 -4.18 -2.91 1.43
C PHE A 26 -3.19 -4.04 1.09
N LYS A 27 -3.29 -4.60 -0.12
CA LYS A 27 -2.38 -5.67 -0.57
C LYS A 27 -0.97 -5.17 -0.89
N MET A 28 -0.81 -3.93 -1.34
CA MET A 28 0.51 -3.31 -1.49
C MET A 28 1.20 -3.12 -0.13
N CYS A 29 0.46 -2.66 0.88
CA CYS A 29 0.98 -2.56 2.25
C CYS A 29 1.34 -3.94 2.81
N GLU A 30 0.53 -4.98 2.54
CA GLU A 30 0.84 -6.36 2.91
C GLU A 30 2.17 -6.81 2.28
N ALA A 31 2.35 -6.57 0.99
CA ALA A 31 3.59 -6.92 0.28
C ALA A 31 4.81 -6.26 0.93
N VAL A 32 4.70 -4.97 1.31
CA VAL A 32 5.80 -4.20 1.92
C VAL A 32 6.11 -4.70 3.33
N VAL A 33 5.09 -4.94 4.16
CA VAL A 33 5.29 -5.48 5.51
C VAL A 33 5.99 -6.84 5.46
N LEU A 34 5.61 -7.69 4.50
CA LEU A 34 6.23 -9.00 4.33
C LEU A 34 7.65 -8.93 3.75
N GLU A 35 7.89 -8.05 2.78
CA GLU A 35 9.20 -7.93 2.10
C GLU A 35 10.26 -7.29 2.99
N MET A 36 9.90 -6.26 3.75
CA MET A 36 10.82 -5.51 4.62
C MET A 36 10.78 -5.98 6.09
N ASP A 37 10.01 -7.03 6.41
CA ASP A 37 9.77 -7.51 7.78
C ASP A 37 9.39 -6.37 8.77
N VAL A 38 8.56 -5.42 8.32
CA VAL A 38 8.25 -4.22 9.11
C VAL A 38 7.40 -4.56 10.33
N ASN A 39 7.87 -4.13 11.50
CA ASN A 39 7.04 -4.06 12.69
C ASN A 39 6.31 -2.71 12.75
N THR A 40 5.09 -2.64 12.21
CA THR A 40 4.31 -1.38 12.13
C THR A 40 3.97 -0.72 13.47
N LEU A 41 4.24 -1.36 14.61
CA LEU A 41 4.06 -0.79 15.95
C LEU A 41 5.33 -0.16 16.52
N GLU A 42 6.50 -0.58 16.05
CA GLU A 42 7.81 -0.20 16.61
C GLU A 42 8.66 0.56 15.60
N ASP A 43 8.59 0.17 14.32
CA ASP A 43 9.39 0.75 13.26
C ASP A 43 8.88 2.13 12.87
N GLU A 44 9.81 3.09 12.83
CA GLU A 44 9.55 4.37 12.22
C GLU A 44 9.68 4.26 10.70
N VAL A 45 8.53 4.15 10.04
CA VAL A 45 8.45 4.11 8.58
C VAL A 45 8.03 5.47 8.03
N ILE A 46 8.61 5.81 6.88
CA ILE A 46 8.25 6.97 6.09
C ILE A 46 7.90 6.52 4.68
N CYS A 47 6.89 7.15 4.09
CA CYS A 47 6.40 6.83 2.75
C CYS A 47 6.39 8.06 1.84
N ILE A 48 6.87 7.89 0.61
CA ILE A 48 6.59 8.81 -0.50
C ILE A 48 5.57 8.12 -1.41
N SER A 49 4.41 8.72 -1.58
CA SER A 49 3.37 8.23 -2.50
C SER A 49 3.42 8.95 -3.83
N GLU A 50 3.43 8.18 -4.91
CA GLU A 50 3.35 8.73 -6.28
C GLU A 50 1.92 9.04 -6.72
N ASN A 51 0.93 8.89 -5.84
CA ASN A 51 -0.46 9.21 -6.14
C ASN A 51 -1.23 9.65 -4.88
N LYS A 52 -2.40 10.27 -5.06
CA LYS A 52 -3.31 10.66 -3.96
C LYS A 52 -4.66 9.94 -4.05
N THR A 53 -4.67 8.72 -4.58
CA THR A 53 -5.90 7.94 -4.80
C THR A 53 -6.18 7.02 -3.60
N CYS A 54 -7.33 6.32 -3.60
CA CYS A 54 -7.78 5.46 -2.49
C CYS A 54 -6.70 4.57 -1.84
N PRO A 55 -5.77 3.93 -2.58
CA PRO A 55 -4.66 3.15 -2.02
C PRO A 55 -3.86 3.84 -0.91
N VAL A 56 -3.69 5.17 -0.96
CA VAL A 56 -2.86 5.90 0.01
C VAL A 56 -3.46 5.87 1.43
N ASP A 57 -4.78 5.68 1.57
CA ASP A 57 -5.41 5.57 2.90
C ASP A 57 -5.02 4.28 3.62
N ALA A 58 -4.70 3.21 2.88
CA ALA A 58 -4.15 2.00 3.49
C ALA A 58 -2.74 2.27 4.07
N VAL A 59 -1.93 3.11 3.41
CA VAL A 59 -0.61 3.52 3.92
C VAL A 59 -0.78 4.35 5.20
N ARG A 60 -1.70 5.32 5.18
CA ARG A 60 -2.02 6.17 6.34
C ARG A 60 -2.43 5.33 7.54
N PHE A 61 -3.30 4.35 7.35
CA PHE A 61 -3.81 3.52 8.43
C PHE A 61 -2.77 2.50 8.95
N ILE A 62 -2.12 1.76 8.04
CA ILE A 62 -1.27 0.61 8.42
C ILE A 62 0.08 1.07 8.97
N PHE A 63 0.70 2.08 8.36
CA PHE A 63 2.02 2.58 8.78
C PHE A 63 1.94 3.85 9.63
N GLY A 64 0.73 4.37 9.88
CA GLY A 64 0.56 5.65 10.58
C GLY A 64 1.20 6.83 9.86
N CYS A 65 1.51 6.70 8.57
CA CYS A 65 2.19 7.73 7.80
C CYS A 65 1.20 8.78 7.32
N THR A 66 1.28 10.02 7.80
CA THR A 66 0.41 11.11 7.35
C THR A 66 1.23 12.32 6.94
N GLU A 67 0.61 13.19 6.13
CA GLU A 67 1.23 14.46 5.80
C GLU A 67 1.45 15.32 7.06
N ASP A 68 0.50 15.28 8.00
CA ASP A 68 0.54 16.06 9.25
C ASP A 68 1.70 15.67 10.17
N ASN A 69 2.04 14.37 10.24
CA ASN A 69 3.19 13.91 11.00
C ASN A 69 4.48 13.84 10.17
N GLN A 70 4.46 14.37 8.94
CA GLN A 70 5.60 14.45 8.02
C GLN A 70 6.20 13.09 7.64
N LYS A 71 5.46 11.98 7.84
CA LYS A 71 5.87 10.62 7.43
C LYS A 71 5.24 10.19 6.10
N LEU A 72 4.37 11.02 5.51
CA LEU A 72 3.86 10.81 4.16
C LEU A 72 4.10 12.05 3.31
N GLU A 73 4.78 11.88 2.18
CA GLU A 73 4.89 12.90 1.15
C GLU A 73 4.18 12.44 -0.13
N ILE A 74 3.43 13.32 -0.78
CA ILE A 74 2.79 13.03 -2.07
C ILE A 74 3.60 13.68 -3.20
N ARG A 75 4.18 12.86 -4.09
CA ARG A 75 4.90 13.29 -5.30
C ARG A 75 4.24 12.68 -6.55
N PRO A 76 3.14 13.27 -7.05
CA PRO A 76 2.31 12.65 -8.08
C PRO A 76 3.09 12.23 -9.33
N SER A 77 2.79 11.04 -9.83
CA SER A 77 3.21 10.51 -11.14
C SER A 77 2.04 9.71 -11.76
N ASP A 78 2.25 9.14 -12.94
CA ASP A 78 1.26 8.27 -13.58
C ASP A 78 1.22 6.85 -12.97
N ASN A 79 2.11 6.55 -12.01
CA ASN A 79 2.23 5.23 -11.41
C ASN A 79 1.44 5.12 -10.10
N LEU A 80 0.79 3.98 -9.89
CA LEU A 80 0.36 3.58 -8.56
C LEU A 80 1.54 2.95 -7.81
N ALA A 81 2.38 3.80 -7.21
CA ALA A 81 3.58 3.39 -6.50
C ALA A 81 3.77 4.11 -5.15
N PHE A 82 4.46 3.44 -4.24
CA PHE A 82 4.88 3.93 -2.94
C PHE A 82 6.36 3.62 -2.73
N SER A 83 7.12 4.54 -2.14
CA SER A 83 8.49 4.31 -1.68
C SER A 83 8.53 4.37 -0.17
N PHE A 84 8.89 3.27 0.47
CA PHE A 84 8.99 3.12 1.92
C PHE A 84 10.45 3.19 2.36
N PHE A 85 10.67 3.82 3.52
CA PHE A 85 11.96 3.96 4.17
C PHE A 85 11.78 3.61 5.65
N ASN A 86 12.44 2.56 6.12
CA ASN A 86 12.46 2.19 7.53
C ASN A 86 13.67 2.88 8.20
N LYS A 87 13.39 3.81 9.13
CA LYS A 87 14.41 4.60 9.81
C LYS A 87 15.18 3.81 10.88
N VAL A 88 14.67 2.65 11.31
CA VAL A 88 15.30 1.81 12.32
C VAL A 88 16.43 0.99 11.72
N ASN A 89 16.16 0.26 10.63
CA ASN A 89 17.13 -0.64 10.00
C ASN A 89 17.80 -0.05 8.75
N GLY A 90 17.31 1.08 8.23
CA GLY A 90 17.85 1.75 7.04
C GLY A 90 17.39 1.15 5.71
N GLU A 91 16.51 0.17 5.74
CA GLU A 91 15.96 -0.45 4.53
C GLU A 91 15.03 0.50 3.78
N LYS A 92 14.99 0.33 2.47
CA LYS A 92 14.19 1.12 1.56
C LYS A 92 13.65 0.24 0.44
N LEU A 93 12.40 0.47 0.07
CA LEU A 93 11.72 -0.33 -0.93
C LEU A 93 10.72 0.52 -1.70
N LYS A 94 10.77 0.47 -3.02
CA LYS A 94 9.69 0.98 -3.87
C LYS A 94 8.79 -0.18 -4.29
N VAL A 95 7.50 -0.05 -4.01
CA VAL A 95 6.45 -0.97 -4.46
C VAL A 95 5.58 -0.28 -5.50
N GLN A 96 5.35 -0.94 -6.63
CA GLN A 96 4.46 -0.46 -7.69
C GLN A 96 3.43 -1.53 -8.02
N LEU A 97 2.15 -1.14 -8.18
CA LEU A 97 1.12 -2.06 -8.62
C LEU A 97 1.33 -2.44 -10.08
N ARG A 98 1.21 -3.74 -10.39
CA ARG A 98 1.14 -4.25 -11.75
C ARG A 98 -0.15 -3.81 -12.42
N GLU A 99 -0.15 -3.79 -13.75
CA GLU A 99 -1.41 -3.71 -14.48
C GLU A 99 -2.26 -4.95 -14.15
N LEU A 100 -3.40 -4.73 -13.49
CA LEU A 100 -4.37 -5.81 -13.28
C LEU A 100 -5.03 -6.12 -14.64
N ASN A 101 -5.11 -7.42 -14.97
CA ASN A 101 -5.59 -7.93 -16.26
C ASN A 101 -6.86 -7.22 -16.77
N LYS A 102 -6.67 -6.25 -17.68
CA LYS A 102 -7.74 -5.44 -18.30
C LYS A 102 -8.65 -6.26 -19.22
N ASP A 103 -8.20 -7.46 -19.61
CA ASP A 103 -8.88 -8.33 -20.57
C ASP A 103 -10.10 -9.06 -19.96
N LYS A 104 -10.20 -9.11 -18.64
CA LYS A 104 -11.41 -9.62 -17.98
C LYS A 104 -12.36 -8.46 -17.71
N LYS A 105 -13.53 -8.48 -18.35
CA LYS A 105 -14.66 -7.65 -17.93
C LYS A 105 -15.11 -8.12 -16.55
N MET A 106 -14.53 -7.55 -15.51
CA MET A 106 -14.89 -7.79 -14.12
C MET A 106 -15.66 -6.59 -13.60
N ASP A 107 -16.71 -6.83 -12.83
CA ASP A 107 -17.35 -5.76 -12.09
C ASP A 107 -16.46 -5.30 -10.90
N LYS A 108 -16.88 -4.23 -10.22
CA LYS A 108 -16.12 -3.66 -9.09
C LYS A 108 -15.93 -4.66 -7.94
N ASN A 109 -16.94 -5.49 -7.64
CA ASN A 109 -16.90 -6.44 -6.54
C ASN A 109 -16.02 -7.65 -6.90
N GLU A 110 -16.14 -8.15 -8.13
CA GLU A 110 -15.28 -9.22 -8.66
C GLU A 110 -13.81 -8.80 -8.64
N CYS A 111 -13.51 -7.59 -9.11
CA CYS A 111 -12.15 -7.04 -9.11
C CYS A 111 -11.60 -6.94 -7.68
N MET A 112 -12.38 -6.37 -6.76
CA MET A 112 -11.99 -6.27 -5.35
C MET A 112 -11.74 -7.64 -4.72
N ASN A 113 -12.64 -8.62 -4.95
CA ASN A 113 -12.47 -9.98 -4.44
C ASN A 113 -11.24 -10.66 -5.03
N TYR A 114 -10.94 -10.46 -6.31
CA TYR A 114 -9.72 -10.98 -6.92
C TYR A 114 -8.47 -10.41 -6.24
N ILE A 115 -8.42 -9.10 -6.03
CA ILE A 115 -7.28 -8.43 -5.37
C ILE A 115 -7.08 -8.96 -3.95
N LEU A 116 -8.15 -9.01 -3.15
CA LEU A 116 -8.06 -9.43 -1.75
C LEU A 116 -7.59 -10.88 -1.57
N ASN A 117 -7.95 -11.76 -2.51
CA ASN A 117 -7.59 -13.18 -2.46
C ASN A 117 -6.28 -13.52 -3.20
N ALA A 118 -5.68 -12.57 -3.92
CA ALA A 118 -4.40 -12.79 -4.58
C ALA A 118 -3.24 -12.83 -3.58
N ASN A 119 -2.15 -13.50 -3.95
CA ASN A 119 -0.88 -13.33 -3.26
C ASN A 119 -0.40 -11.87 -3.48
N PRO A 120 -0.06 -11.11 -2.42
CA PRO A 120 0.36 -9.72 -2.56
C PRO A 120 1.56 -9.55 -3.51
N PHE A 121 2.49 -10.51 -3.54
CA PHE A 121 3.67 -10.45 -4.42
C PHE A 121 3.33 -10.60 -5.91
N ASP A 122 2.22 -11.25 -6.25
CA ASP A 122 1.76 -11.38 -7.63
C ASP A 122 1.16 -10.07 -8.17
N LEU A 123 0.78 -9.15 -7.28
CA LEU A 123 0.14 -7.88 -7.64
C LEU A 123 1.13 -6.73 -7.83
N VAL A 124 2.38 -6.89 -7.37
CA VAL A 124 3.33 -5.79 -7.28
C VAL A 124 4.67 -6.10 -7.97
N VAL A 125 5.41 -5.03 -8.22
CA VAL A 125 6.82 -5.06 -8.61
C VAL A 125 7.60 -4.25 -7.58
N PHE A 126 8.72 -4.81 -7.12
CA PHE A 126 9.65 -4.13 -6.26
C PHE A 126 10.81 -3.52 -7.04
N SER A 127 11.31 -2.40 -6.54
CA SER A 127 12.48 -1.69 -7.08
C SER A 127 13.10 -0.82 -5.99
N GLU A 128 14.26 -0.23 -6.30
CA GLU A 128 14.89 0.78 -5.45
C GLU A 128 14.16 2.12 -5.55
N PRO A 129 13.91 2.83 -4.44
CA PRO A 129 13.42 4.20 -4.48
C PRO A 129 14.38 5.11 -5.23
N VAL A 130 13.85 5.86 -6.20
CA VAL A 130 14.57 6.93 -6.91
C VAL A 130 14.69 8.17 -6.03
N PHE A 131 13.78 8.32 -5.07
CA PHE A 131 13.76 9.40 -4.11
C PHE A 131 14.61 9.05 -2.89
N GLY A 132 15.37 10.02 -2.38
CA GLY A 132 15.98 9.95 -1.04
C GLY A 132 15.05 10.50 0.03
N PHE A 133 15.21 10.02 1.27
CA PHE A 133 14.57 10.56 2.47
C PHE A 133 15.55 10.77 3.62
#